data_AF-A0A662L1L9-F1
#
_entry.id   AF-A0A662L1L9-F1
#
_cell.length_a   1.000
_cell.length_b   1.000
_cell.length_c   1.000
_cell.angle_alpha   90.00
_cell.angle_beta   90.00
_cell.angle_gamma   90.00
#
_symmetry.space_group_name_H-M   'P 1'
#
loop_
_entity.id
_entity.type
_entity.pdbx_description
1 polymer ?
#
loop_
_entity_poly.entity_id
_entity_poly.type
_entity_poly.pdbx_seq_one_letter_code
_entity_poly.pdbx_strand_id
1 'polypeptide(L)'
;MHEELINAQESQVRVGNRAEIYIIDMGMCDKRKCTGHKLLRMNIVTVAKRVHRGAIVLNPVAKKALSRADVRNARRFGLVAIDTSWNAGDKQFYRFLKYNCRALPYLIAVNP
;
A
#
# COMPACT_ATOMS: atom_id res chain seq x y z
N MET A 1 18.62 -7.73 -41.70
CA MET A 1 17.38 -6.93 -41.75
C MET A 1 16.56 -7.29 -40.52
N HIS A 2 17.17 -7.00 -39.38
CA HIS A 2 16.63 -7.06 -38.02
C HIS A 2 16.70 -5.60 -37.53
N GLU A 3 15.76 -5.21 -36.68
CA GLU A 3 15.55 -3.87 -36.10
C GLU A 3 14.35 -3.14 -36.71
N GLU A 4 13.63 -2.41 -35.86
CA GLU A 4 12.24 -1.91 -35.98
C GLU A 4 11.22 -2.99 -35.57
N LEU A 5 10.61 -3.00 -34.38
CA LEU A 5 10.02 -1.89 -33.61
C LEU A 5 9.96 -2.27 -32.12
N ILE A 6 11.07 -2.08 -31.40
CA ILE A 6 11.05 -1.91 -29.95
C ILE A 6 10.85 -0.42 -29.71
N ASN A 7 9.58 0.00 -29.62
CA ASN A 7 9.16 1.34 -29.20
C ASN A 7 7.73 1.17 -28.63
N ALA A 8 7.34 1.63 -27.45
CA ALA A 8 7.91 2.69 -26.63
C ALA A 8 7.82 2.31 -25.14
N GLN A 9 9.00 2.30 -24.50
CA GLN A 9 9.15 2.51 -23.08
C GLN A 9 8.69 3.93 -22.75
N GLU A 10 7.39 4.15 -22.49
CA GLU A 10 6.94 5.45 -21.99
C GLU A 10 5.68 5.33 -21.12
N SER A 11 5.90 4.99 -19.86
CA SER A 11 5.09 5.55 -18.77
C SER A 11 6.01 5.82 -17.59
N GLN A 12 6.74 6.93 -17.74
CA GLN A 12 7.15 7.81 -16.65
C GLN A 12 7.86 7.12 -15.47
N VAL A 13 9.19 7.07 -15.52
CA VAL A 13 10.01 7.01 -14.30
C VAL A 13 9.57 8.20 -13.44
N ARG A 14 8.74 7.97 -12.42
CA ARG A 14 8.23 9.05 -11.58
C ARG A 14 9.41 9.71 -10.87
N VAL A 15 9.69 10.95 -11.25
CA VAL A 15 10.63 11.82 -10.57
C VAL A 15 10.08 12.09 -9.17
N GLY A 16 10.64 11.41 -8.17
CA GLY A 16 10.31 11.64 -6.77
C GLY A 16 10.92 10.60 -5.84
N ASN A 17 11.68 11.04 -4.85
CA ASN A 17 12.32 10.21 -3.81
C ASN A 17 11.32 9.52 -2.83
N ARG A 18 10.03 9.47 -3.19
CA ARG A 18 8.89 9.09 -2.34
C ARG A 18 8.26 7.80 -2.84
N ALA A 19 7.84 6.95 -1.92
CA ALA A 19 7.10 5.72 -2.22
C ALA A 19 5.67 6.05 -2.65
N GLU A 20 5.16 5.36 -3.66
CA GLU A 20 3.73 5.38 -3.97
C GLU A 20 2.93 4.68 -2.88
N ILE A 21 1.73 5.15 -2.61
CA ILE A 21 0.85 4.58 -1.59
C ILE A 21 -0.42 4.07 -2.26
N TYR A 22 -0.71 2.81 -1.99
CA TYR A 22 -1.91 2.12 -2.47
C TYR A 22 -2.80 1.69 -1.31
N ILE A 23 -4.10 1.59 -1.59
CA ILE A 23 -5.08 1.05 -0.66
C ILE A 23 -5.73 -0.19 -1.28
N ILE A 24 -5.75 -1.29 -0.52
CA ILE A 24 -6.73 -2.36 -0.72
C ILE A 24 -7.97 -2.00 0.09
N ASP A 25 -9.01 -1.54 -0.59
CA ASP A 25 -10.30 -1.21 0.03
C ASP A 25 -11.11 -2.50 0.22
N MET A 26 -11.38 -2.87 1.47
CA MET A 26 -12.18 -4.06 1.80
C MET A 26 -13.69 -3.78 1.74
N GLY A 27 -14.12 -2.54 1.50
CA GLY A 27 -15.52 -2.18 1.31
C GLY A 27 -16.38 -2.24 2.57
N MET A 28 -15.77 -2.18 3.76
CA MET A 28 -16.45 -2.41 5.04
C MET A 28 -16.59 -1.16 5.92
N CYS A 29 -16.17 0.00 5.43
CA CYS A 29 -16.28 1.27 6.13
C CYS A 29 -17.23 2.22 5.40
N ASP A 30 -17.86 3.15 6.13
CA ASP A 30 -18.61 4.24 5.52
C ASP A 30 -17.64 5.15 4.75
N LYS A 31 -17.76 5.15 3.42
CA LYS A 31 -16.90 5.91 2.49
C LYS A 31 -16.90 7.42 2.78
N ARG A 32 -17.93 7.95 3.43
CA ARG A 32 -18.02 9.37 3.79
C ARG A 32 -17.15 9.71 5.00
N LYS A 33 -16.93 8.74 5.90
CA LYS A 33 -16.19 8.90 7.16
C LYS A 33 -14.77 8.33 7.10
N CYS A 34 -14.51 7.36 6.22
CA CYS A 34 -13.23 6.68 6.15
C CYS A 34 -12.07 7.60 5.70
N THR A 35 -10.96 7.60 6.47
CA THR A 35 -9.72 8.30 6.12
C THR A 35 -9.14 7.82 4.79
N GLY A 36 -9.20 6.51 4.47
CA GLY A 36 -8.75 5.99 3.19
C GLY A 36 -9.43 6.68 2.00
N HIS A 37 -10.74 6.84 2.06
CA HIS A 37 -11.52 7.54 1.04
C HIS A 37 -11.30 9.06 1.04
N LYS A 38 -10.98 9.67 2.19
CA LYS A 38 -10.52 11.06 2.25
C LYS A 38 -9.19 11.24 1.51
N LEU A 39 -8.22 10.35 1.74
CA LEU A 39 -6.92 10.38 1.07
C LEU A 39 -7.02 10.13 -0.44
N LEU A 40 -7.96 9.29 -0.88
CA LEU A 40 -8.28 9.09 -2.30
C LEU A 40 -8.76 10.38 -2.95
N ARG A 41 -9.70 11.11 -2.32
CA ARG A 41 -10.19 12.40 -2.82
C ARG A 41 -9.10 13.48 -2.87
N MET A 42 -8.08 13.36 -2.02
CA MET A 42 -6.92 14.25 -2.00
C MET A 42 -5.80 13.83 -2.97
N ASN A 43 -5.99 12.77 -3.76
CA ASN A 43 -4.98 12.22 -4.67
C ASN A 43 -3.65 11.82 -3.99
N ILE A 44 -3.69 11.47 -2.69
CA ILE A 44 -2.50 11.03 -1.93
C ILE A 44 -2.23 9.53 -2.14
N VAL A 45 -3.29 8.76 -2.38
CA VAL A 45 -3.25 7.30 -2.51
C VAL A 45 -4.03 6.84 -3.74
N THR A 46 -3.76 5.63 -4.21
CA THR A 46 -4.50 4.98 -5.31
C THR A 46 -5.16 3.69 -4.84
N VAL A 47 -6.39 3.38 -5.25
CA VAL A 47 -6.99 2.06 -4.98
C VAL A 47 -6.32 1.00 -5.86
N ALA A 48 -5.79 -0.05 -5.24
CA ALA A 48 -5.25 -1.21 -5.95
C ALA A 48 -6.24 -2.38 -5.92
N LYS A 49 -6.39 -3.07 -7.05
CA LYS A 49 -7.17 -4.33 -7.13
C LYS A 49 -6.37 -5.55 -6.69
N ARG A 50 -5.04 -5.48 -6.76
CA ARG A 50 -4.10 -6.55 -6.44
C ARG A 50 -2.85 -5.99 -5.79
N VAL A 51 -2.23 -6.79 -4.92
CA VAL A 51 -0.96 -6.44 -4.25
C VAL A 51 0.22 -6.94 -5.09
N HIS A 52 1.15 -6.05 -5.43
CA HIS A 52 2.41 -6.43 -6.07
C HIS A 52 3.29 -7.20 -5.06
N ARG A 53 3.89 -8.32 -5.47
CA ARG A 53 4.66 -9.20 -4.55
C ARG A 53 5.84 -8.50 -3.85
N GLY A 54 6.45 -7.53 -4.52
CA GLY A 54 7.55 -6.73 -3.97
C GLY A 54 7.12 -5.54 -3.09
N ALA A 55 5.83 -5.16 -3.11
CA ALA A 55 5.35 -4.03 -2.33
C ALA A 55 5.34 -4.34 -0.84
N ILE A 56 5.51 -3.32 -0.01
CA ILE A 56 5.42 -3.47 1.45
C ILE A 56 3.97 -3.33 1.85
N VAL A 57 3.40 -4.35 2.49
CA VAL A 57 2.03 -4.33 2.97
C VAL A 57 2.01 -3.99 4.45
N LEU A 58 1.39 -2.88 4.82
CA LEU A 58 1.16 -2.51 6.21
C LEU A 58 0.09 -3.45 6.79
N ASN A 59 0.49 -4.23 7.79
CA ASN A 59 -0.33 -5.29 8.36
C ASN A 59 -0.03 -5.42 9.87
N PRO A 60 -1.02 -5.17 10.76
CA PRO A 60 -0.80 -5.16 12.21
C PRO A 60 -0.44 -6.53 12.79
N VAL A 61 -0.80 -7.64 12.13
CA VAL A 61 -0.47 -9.00 12.60
C VAL A 61 0.88 -9.51 12.09
N ALA A 62 1.64 -8.67 11.39
CA ALA A 62 2.97 -9.04 10.90
C ALA A 62 4.01 -9.05 12.02
N LYS A 63 4.88 -10.08 12.04
CA LYS A 63 5.91 -10.23 13.08
C LYS A 63 7.05 -9.20 12.99
N LYS A 64 7.26 -8.58 11.83
CA LYS A 64 8.36 -7.66 11.58
C LYS A 64 7.83 -6.23 11.45
N ALA A 65 8.38 -5.30 12.21
CA ALA A 65 8.04 -3.89 12.10
C ALA A 65 8.67 -3.25 10.84
N LEU A 66 8.00 -2.24 10.30
CA LEU A 66 8.49 -1.40 9.20
C LEU A 66 9.78 -0.68 9.62
N SER A 67 10.77 -0.64 8.74
CA SER A 67 12.07 -0.03 9.04
C SER A 67 12.72 0.61 7.81
N ARG A 68 13.85 1.28 8.00
CA ARG A 68 14.64 1.86 6.89
C ARG A 68 15.12 0.81 5.88
N ALA A 69 15.20 -0.47 6.26
CA ALA A 69 15.55 -1.55 5.35
C ALA A 69 14.51 -1.74 4.23
N ASP A 70 13.28 -1.27 4.42
CA ASP A 70 12.17 -1.45 3.47
C ASP A 70 12.13 -0.37 2.37
N VAL A 71 12.96 0.68 2.48
CA VAL A 71 12.96 1.87 1.60
C VAL A 71 13.10 1.48 0.12
N ARG A 72 13.98 0.53 -0.20
CA ARG A 72 14.20 0.09 -1.59
C ARG A 72 12.92 -0.46 -2.21
N ASN A 73 12.23 -1.35 -1.50
CA ASN A 73 11.01 -1.98 -1.97
C ASN A 73 9.82 -1.01 -1.96
N ALA A 74 9.70 -0.20 -0.91
CA ALA A 74 8.67 0.84 -0.82
C ALA A 74 8.77 1.84 -1.98
N ARG A 75 9.98 2.29 -2.34
CA ARG A 75 10.17 3.21 -3.49
C ARG A 75 9.92 2.53 -4.84
N ARG A 76 10.36 1.28 -5.00
CA ARG A 76 10.26 0.57 -6.29
C ARG A 76 8.87 0.02 -6.57
N PHE A 77 8.15 -0.43 -5.54
CA PHE A 77 6.90 -1.17 -5.68
C PHE A 77 5.72 -0.58 -4.89
N GLY A 78 5.99 0.42 -4.05
CA GLY A 78 4.99 1.10 -3.22
C GLY A 78 4.79 0.51 -1.83
N LEU A 79 4.06 1.27 -1.02
CA LEU A 79 3.45 0.86 0.24
C LEU A 79 1.96 0.55 -0.01
N VAL A 80 1.46 -0.49 0.64
CA VAL A 80 0.05 -0.89 0.54
C VAL A 80 -0.57 -0.89 1.92
N ALA A 81 -1.60 -0.07 2.12
CA ALA A 81 -2.46 -0.13 3.30
C ALA A 81 -3.70 -1.00 3.01
N ILE A 82 -4.15 -1.74 4.01
CA ILE A 82 -5.42 -2.49 3.97
C ILE A 82 -6.45 -1.64 4.69
N ASP A 83 -7.39 -1.06 3.95
CA ASP A 83 -8.45 -0.21 4.50
C ASP A 83 -9.64 -1.08 4.87
N THR A 84 -9.90 -1.18 6.17
CA THR A 84 -10.90 -2.07 6.77
C THR A 84 -11.47 -1.42 8.04
N SER A 85 -12.66 -1.85 8.44
CA SER A 85 -13.22 -1.49 9.75
C SER A 85 -12.55 -2.29 10.86
N TRP A 86 -12.30 -1.63 12.01
CA TRP A 86 -11.85 -2.30 13.23
C TRP A 86 -12.87 -3.33 13.76
N ASN A 87 -14.16 -3.14 13.48
CA ASN A 87 -15.22 -4.06 13.91
C ASN A 87 -15.09 -5.45 13.28
N ALA A 88 -14.35 -5.57 12.18
CA ALA A 88 -14.15 -6.84 11.49
C ALA A 88 -13.08 -7.72 12.15
N GLY A 89 -12.35 -7.18 13.13
CA GLY A 89 -11.24 -7.84 13.80
C GLY A 89 -10.08 -8.23 12.87
N ASP A 90 -9.15 -9.03 13.39
CA ASP A 90 -7.87 -9.26 12.72
C ASP A 90 -7.92 -10.28 11.58
N LYS A 91 -9.01 -11.04 11.46
CA LYS A 91 -9.16 -12.16 10.49
C LYS A 91 -8.82 -11.75 9.07
N GLN A 92 -9.08 -10.49 8.72
CA GLN A 92 -8.87 -9.95 7.38
C GLN A 92 -7.41 -9.71 7.05
N PHE A 93 -6.57 -9.52 8.06
CA PHE A 93 -5.16 -9.27 7.85
C PHE A 93 -4.37 -10.56 7.57
N TYR A 94 -4.82 -11.71 8.09
CA TYR A 94 -4.14 -13.00 7.91
C TYR A 94 -4.03 -13.43 6.44
N ARG A 95 -5.02 -13.12 5.58
CA ARG A 95 -4.97 -13.44 4.13
C ARG A 95 -3.84 -12.71 3.39
N PHE A 96 -3.26 -11.67 3.97
CA PHE A 96 -2.18 -10.89 3.38
C PHE A 96 -0.80 -11.33 3.87
N LEU A 97 -0.67 -12.22 4.86
CA LEU A 97 0.62 -12.65 5.41
C LEU A 97 1.56 -13.33 4.40
N LYS A 98 1.03 -13.79 3.26
CA LYS A 98 1.81 -14.31 2.13
C LYS A 98 2.59 -13.23 1.36
N TYR A 99 2.34 -11.95 1.61
CA TYR A 99 3.05 -10.82 1.01
C TYR A 99 4.18 -10.33 1.91
N ASN A 100 4.94 -9.35 1.42
CA ASN A 100 6.00 -8.71 2.20
C ASN A 100 5.41 -7.75 3.25
N CYS A 101 4.87 -8.33 4.33
CA CYS A 101 4.15 -7.60 5.36
C CYS A 101 5.07 -6.95 6.40
N ARG A 102 4.67 -5.77 6.88
CA ARG A 102 5.27 -5.08 8.02
C ARG A 102 4.18 -4.54 8.94
N ALA A 103 4.36 -4.74 10.25
CA ALA A 103 3.61 -3.99 11.24
C ALA A 103 4.18 -2.56 11.30
N LEU A 104 3.38 -1.57 11.67
CA LEU A 104 3.97 -0.29 12.05
C LEU A 104 4.75 -0.48 13.37
N PRO A 105 5.83 0.29 13.60
CA PRO A 105 6.41 0.37 14.94
C PRO A 105 5.36 0.87 15.93
N TYR A 106 5.64 0.75 17.23
CA TYR A 106 4.73 1.27 18.25
C TYR A 106 4.45 2.76 18.03
N LEU A 107 3.18 3.09 17.88
CA LEU A 107 2.66 4.43 17.65
C LEU A 107 1.42 4.60 18.52
N ILE A 108 1.22 5.82 19.00
CA ILE A 108 0.01 6.19 19.75
C ILE A 108 -0.93 6.91 18.78
N ALA A 109 -2.16 6.42 18.68
CA ALA A 109 -3.20 7.06 17.88
C ALA A 109 -3.59 8.39 18.52
N VAL A 110 -3.72 9.43 17.69
CA VAL A 110 -4.15 10.79 18.10
C VAL A 110 -5.38 11.26 17.33
N ASN A 111 -6.01 10.36 16.56
CA ASN A 111 -7.29 10.64 15.92
C ASN A 111 -8.42 10.62 16.97
N PRO A 112 -9.45 11.49 16.84
CA PRO A 112 -10.66 11.48 17.67
C PRO A 112 -11.49 10.20 17.54
#